data_AF-A0A372JFZ5-F1
#
_entry.id   AF-A0A372JFZ5-F1
#
_cell.length_a   1.000
_cell.length_b   1.000
_cell.length_c   1.000
_cell.angle_alpha   90.00
_cell.angle_beta   90.00
_cell.angle_gamma   90.00
#
_symmetry.space_group_name_H-M   'P 1'
#
loop_
_entity.id
_entity.type
_entity.pdbx_description
1 polymer ?
#
loop_
_entity_poly.entity_id
_entity_poly.type
_entity_poly.pdbx_seq_one_letter_code
_entity_poly.pdbx_strand_id
1 'polypeptide(L)' 'MTTPWLVADVGGTNARFALVDGPGAPPGRVAALPTRDHRGLAEAAAAYLAEHGGG' A
#
# COMPACT_ATOMS: atom_id res chain seq x y z
N MET A 1 -9.26 6.72 -18.25
CA MET A 1 -8.22 6.98 -17.24
C MET A 1 -8.23 5.79 -16.29
N THR A 2 -7.17 4.99 -16.30
CA THR A 2 -6.99 3.90 -15.32
C THR A 2 -6.49 4.53 -14.04
N THR A 3 -7.16 4.29 -12.91
CA THR A 3 -6.62 4.67 -11.60
C THR A 3 -5.58 3.64 -11.17
N PRO A 4 -4.50 4.04 -10.48
CA PRO A 4 -3.50 3.11 -9.97
C PRO A 4 -4.14 2.11 -9.01
N TRP A 5 -3.61 0.88 -8.97
CA TRP A 5 -4.04 -0.15 -8.03
C TRP A 5 -3.19 -0.10 -6.77
N LEU A 6 -3.83 -0.09 -5.61
CA LEU A 6 -3.18 -0.40 -4.35
C LEU A 6 -3.09 -1.92 -4.22
N VAL A 7 -1.88 -2.44 -4.11
CA VAL A 7 -1.61 -3.85 -3.84
C VAL A 7 -0.90 -4.01 -2.50
N ALA A 8 -1.12 -5.14 -1.84
CA ALA A 8 -0.50 -5.43 -0.56
C ALA A 8 -0.09 -6.89 -0.40
N ASP A 9 1.06 -7.11 0.24
CA ASP A 9 1.48 -8.38 0.83
C ASP A 9 1.32 -8.26 2.35
N VAL A 10 0.38 -9.01 2.92
CA VAL A 10 -0.09 -8.82 4.29
C VAL A 10 0.37 -9.98 5.18
N GLY A 11 1.28 -9.69 6.10
CA GLY A 11 1.74 -10.61 7.13
C GLY A 11 1.36 -10.16 8.54
N GLY A 12 1.65 -11.02 9.54
CA GLY A 12 1.32 -10.75 10.94
C GLY A 12 2.14 -9.61 11.56
N THR A 13 3.42 -9.49 11.19
CA THR A 13 4.31 -8.45 11.74
C THR A 13 4.28 -7.16 10.94
N ASN A 14 4.22 -7.27 9.62
CA ASN A 14 4.22 -6.13 8.71
C ASN A 14 3.24 -6.35 7.55
N ALA A 15 2.67 -5.26 7.07
CA ALA A 15 1.97 -5.20 5.79
C ALA A 15 2.81 -4.35 4.83
N ARG A 16 3.10 -4.88 3.64
CA ARG A 16 3.82 -4.16 2.59
C ARG A 16 2.83 -3.72 1.53
N PHE A 17 2.84 -2.43 1.20
CA PHE A 17 1.97 -1.83 0.20
C PHE A 17 2.78 -1.30 -0.98
N ALA A 18 2.14 -1.20 -2.14
CA ALA A 18 2.68 -0.58 -3.34
C ALA A 18 1.57 -0.02 -4.24
N LEU A 19 1.91 0.92 -5.12
CA LEU A 19 1.04 1.41 -6.18
C LEU A 19 1.48 0.86 -7.53
N VAL A 20 0.52 0.33 -8.30
CA VAL A 20 0.72 -0.17 -9.67
C VAL A 20 -0.06 0.71 -10.64
N ASP A 21 0.63 1.44 -11.52
CA ASP A 21 0.00 2.44 -12.40
C ASP A 21 -0.82 1.82 -13.55
N GLY A 22 -0.74 0.51 -13.75
CA GLY A 22 -1.58 -0.21 -14.70
C GLY A 22 -1.16 -1.66 -14.94
N PRO A 23 -1.91 -2.42 -15.76
CA PRO A 23 -1.58 -3.80 -16.09
C PRO A 23 -0.14 -3.92 -16.63
N GLY A 24 0.65 -4.81 -16.05
CA GLY A 24 2.04 -5.05 -16.45
C GLY A 24 3.07 -4.05 -15.93
N ALA A 25 2.65 -2.97 -15.26
CA ALA A 25 3.59 -2.06 -14.60
C ALA A 25 4.15 -2.70 -13.32
N PRO A 26 5.43 -2.46 -12.97
CA PRO A 26 5.99 -2.94 -11.71
C PRO A 26 5.39 -2.19 -10.51
N PRO A 27 5.36 -2.80 -9.32
CA PRO A 27 4.99 -2.09 -8.09
C PRO A 27 5.97 -0.95 -7.77
N GLY A 28 5.44 0.27 -7.66
CA GLY A 28 6.19 1.47 -7.25
C GLY A 28 5.79 1.93 -5.85
N ARG A 29 6.57 2.89 -5.29
CA ARG A 29 6.33 3.48 -3.95
C ARG A 29 6.20 2.42 -2.83
N VAL A 30 6.97 1.34 -2.93
CA VAL A 30 6.88 0.20 -2.01
C VAL A 30 7.26 0.63 -0.58
N ALA A 31 6.38 0.38 0.39
CA ALA A 31 6.65 0.64 1.80
C ALA A 31 6.07 -0.47 2.68
N ALA A 32 6.75 -0.78 3.79
CA ALA A 32 6.29 -1.73 4.79
C ALA A 32 5.91 -1.01 6.08
N LEU A 33 4.69 -1.25 6.56
CA LEU A 33 4.13 -0.68 7.78
C LEU A 33 4.03 -1.78 8.85
N PRO A 34 4.48 -1.53 10.09
CA PRO A 34 4.29 -2.49 11.17
C PRO A 34 2.80 -2.69 11.46
N THR A 35 2.30 -3.93 11.35
CA THR A 35 0.87 -4.22 11.50
C THR A 35 0.35 -3.83 12.89
N ARG A 36 1.21 -3.95 13.92
CA ARG A 36 0.88 -3.62 15.31
C ARG A 36 0.58 -2.13 15.56
N ASP A 37 0.98 -1.25 14.65
CA ASP A 37 0.78 0.20 14.79
C ASP A 37 -0.58 0.65 14.23
N HIS A 38 -1.36 -0.27 13.65
CA HIS A 38 -2.67 -0.01 13.07
C HIS A 38 -3.72 -0.99 13.60
N ARG A 39 -4.95 -0.53 13.84
CA ARG A 39 -6.04 -1.40 14.33
C ARG A 39 -6.48 -2.44 13.30
N GLY A 40 -6.17 -2.23 12.02
CA GLY A 40 -6.45 -3.18 10.96
C GLY A 40 -5.98 -2.71 9.59
N LEU A 41 -6.23 -3.56 8.58
CA LEU A 41 -5.71 -3.36 7.23
C LEU A 41 -6.20 -2.06 6.56
N ALA A 42 -7.44 -1.66 6.81
CA ALA A 42 -7.99 -0.42 6.26
C ALA A 42 -7.24 0.83 6.77
N GLU A 43 -6.87 0.85 8.06
CA GLU A 43 -6.10 1.94 8.66
C GLU A 43 -4.67 1.95 8.14
N ALA A 44 -4.03 0.78 8.04
CA ALA A 44 -2.70 0.66 7.44
C ALA A 44 -2.67 1.12 5.97
N ALA A 45 -3.69 0.75 5.19
CA ALA A 45 -3.83 1.20 3.79
C ALA A 45 -4.03 2.72 3.70
N ALA A 46 -4.84 3.30 4.58
CA ALA A 46 -5.05 4.75 4.63
C ALA A 46 -3.77 5.49 5.04
N ALA A 47 -3.01 4.98 6.02
CA ALA A 47 -1.73 5.53 6.42
C ALA A 47 -0.71 5.50 5.27
N TYR A 48 -0.60 4.36 4.57
CA TYR A 48 0.24 4.26 3.39
C TYR A 48 -0.16 5.27 2.30
N LEU A 49 -1.45 5.36 1.96
CA LEU A 49 -1.94 6.27 0.92
C LEU A 49 -1.79 7.74 1.30
N ALA A 50 -1.86 8.10 2.57
CA ALA A 50 -1.63 9.48 3.01
C ALA A 50 -0.18 9.93 2.75
N GLU A 51 0.78 9.02 2.86
CA GLU A 51 2.20 9.30 2.64
C GLU A 51 2.64 9.09 1.18
N HIS A 52 2.04 8.13 0.48
CA HIS A 52 2.51 7.67 -0.85
C HIS A 52 1.49 7.85 -1.98
N GLY A 53 0.24 8.16 -1.68
CA GLY A 53 -0.85 8.29 -2.65
C GLY A 53 -0.88 9.62 -3.40
N GLY A 54 -0.01 10.56 -3.06
CA GLY A 54 0.13 11.83 -3.75
C GLY A 54 0.67 11.66 -5.17
N GLY A 55 -0.07 12.19 -6.14
CA GLY A 55 0.36 12.50 -7.50
C GLY A 55 0.27 13.99 -7.75
#